data_AF-A0A067C0K9-F1
#
_entry.id   AF-A0A067C0K9-F1
#
_cell.length_a   1.000
_cell.length_b   1.000
_cell.length_c   1.000
_cell.angle_alpha   90.00
_cell.angle_beta   90.00
_cell.angle_gamma   90.00
#
_symmetry.space_group_name_H-M   'P 1'
#
loop_
_entity.id
_entity.type
_entity.pdbx_description
1 polymer ?
#
loop_
_entity_poly.entity_id
_entity_poly.type
_entity_poly.pdbx_seq_one_letter_code
_entity_poly.pdbx_strand_id
1 'polypeptide(L)'
;MLEVAEAVESTGPTLFSQPRTTTTMSTLHQRRPAPEAPPAEAAAVSKPSPVEAAINWAYLNLGGEEWDCQPACIITDYILATQCFVFIAYLTFMTSYLNEQSHWYVLYFFAMGTTALVGGFLHHVAFKAKKVFDAEAGAKRVFGVYVTRPTVDTIIDWSWRLVLGFTTLTNFCLVAFAASRYLSDGSSELTIWIAGTGYSIVAIFAFIYMNTSFMLLGFLPAMVFGSVMSVMAYERGVVHELLVLTLKLASGLIQGLAVSPSSKHFNHNALSHVVLSAAAATMLMHFHFVV
;
A
#
# COMPACT_ATOMS: atom_id res chain seq x y z
N MET A 1 -60.71 13.92 -30.24
CA MET A 1 -61.04 15.22 -30.89
C MET A 1 -59.73 15.85 -31.29
N LEU A 2 -59.54 16.21 -32.57
CA LEU A 2 -58.35 16.87 -33.14
C LEU A 2 -57.10 15.94 -33.18
N GLU A 3 -56.34 15.68 -34.27
CA GLU A 3 -56.20 16.23 -35.65
C GLU A 3 -55.75 17.71 -35.73
N VAL A 4 -54.87 18.23 -36.62
CA VAL A 4 -53.96 17.78 -37.72
C VAL A 4 -52.95 18.96 -37.94
N ALA A 5 -51.75 18.97 -38.56
CA ALA A 5 -51.04 18.26 -39.65
C ALA A 5 -49.56 17.91 -39.22
N GLU A 6 -48.51 17.54 -39.98
CA GLU A 6 -48.08 17.65 -41.42
C GLU A 6 -47.66 19.07 -41.92
N ALA A 7 -46.67 19.31 -42.82
CA ALA A 7 -45.71 18.48 -43.59
C ALA A 7 -44.50 19.32 -44.15
N VAL A 8 -43.68 18.74 -45.06
CA VAL A 8 -42.73 19.37 -46.04
C VAL A 8 -41.33 19.83 -45.51
N GLU A 9 -40.20 19.92 -46.26
CA GLU A 9 -39.42 19.10 -47.26
C GLU A 9 -38.25 20.00 -47.82
N SER A 10 -37.43 19.52 -48.80
CA SER A 10 -36.34 20.21 -49.55
C SER A 10 -34.94 20.15 -48.88
N THR A 11 -33.93 19.38 -49.31
CA THR A 11 -33.14 19.24 -50.59
C THR A 11 -32.02 20.28 -50.79
N GLY A 12 -30.87 19.83 -51.36
CA GLY A 12 -29.58 20.55 -51.43
C GLY A 12 -29.36 21.39 -52.73
N PRO A 13 -28.17 21.43 -53.37
CA PRO A 13 -26.94 20.62 -53.18
C PRO A 13 -25.60 21.43 -53.15
N THR A 14 -24.45 20.74 -53.16
CA THR A 14 -23.09 21.29 -53.31
C THR A 14 -22.69 21.57 -54.77
N LEU A 15 -21.77 22.53 -55.01
CA LEU A 15 -21.09 22.70 -56.30
C LEU A 15 -19.63 23.22 -56.18
N PHE A 16 -18.80 22.85 -57.16
CA PHE A 16 -17.36 23.17 -57.27
C PHE A 16 -17.11 24.50 -58.00
N SER A 17 -16.06 25.25 -57.63
CA SER A 17 -15.18 25.94 -58.61
C SER A 17 -13.91 26.56 -58.00
N GLN A 18 -12.87 26.66 -58.83
CA GLN A 18 -11.58 27.35 -58.67
C GLN A 18 -11.10 27.71 -60.12
N PRO A 19 -9.98 28.42 -60.36
CA PRO A 19 -9.20 29.34 -59.51
C PRO A 19 -8.88 30.69 -60.22
N ARG A 20 -8.13 31.61 -59.58
CA ARG A 20 -6.98 32.28 -60.25
C ARG A 20 -6.00 32.99 -59.32
N THR A 21 -4.78 33.12 -59.84
CA THR A 21 -3.49 33.51 -59.22
C THR A 21 -3.23 35.01 -59.14
N THR A 22 -2.41 35.41 -58.16
CA THR A 22 -1.40 36.49 -58.30
C THR A 22 -0.08 36.00 -57.68
N THR A 23 1.07 36.43 -58.22
CA THR A 23 2.39 35.83 -57.95
C THR A 23 3.41 36.84 -57.44
N THR A 24 4.16 36.50 -56.39
CA THR A 24 5.51 37.03 -56.14
C THR A 24 6.41 35.93 -55.56
N MET A 25 7.64 35.79 -56.05
CA MET A 25 8.60 34.83 -55.52
C MET A 25 9.41 35.40 -54.36
N SER A 26 9.80 34.54 -53.41
CA SER A 26 11.03 34.71 -52.63
C SER A 26 11.63 33.32 -52.38
N THR A 27 12.91 33.14 -52.73
CA THR A 27 13.59 31.84 -52.72
C THR A 27 14.30 31.60 -51.40
N LEU A 28 13.77 30.73 -50.55
CA LEU A 28 14.44 30.23 -49.36
C LEU A 28 14.29 28.70 -49.25
N HIS A 29 15.42 28.04 -48.92
CA HIS A 29 15.67 26.59 -48.86
C HIS A 29 14.48 25.62 -48.99
N GLN A 30 14.42 24.94 -50.14
CA GLN A 30 13.60 23.74 -50.35
C GLN A 30 14.13 22.56 -49.52
N ARG A 31 13.75 22.48 -48.24
CA ARG A 31 14.03 21.31 -47.40
C ARG A 31 13.22 20.13 -47.93
N ARG A 32 13.89 19.04 -48.33
CA ARG A 32 13.21 17.77 -48.68
C ARG A 32 12.27 17.35 -47.53
N PRO A 33 11.06 16.85 -47.82
CA PRO A 33 10.33 16.02 -46.87
C PRO A 33 11.25 14.87 -46.42
N ALA A 34 11.26 14.58 -45.13
CA ALA A 34 11.80 13.31 -44.66
C ALA A 34 10.92 12.17 -45.22
N PRO A 35 11.47 10.98 -45.49
CA PRO A 35 10.61 9.81 -45.71
C PRO A 35 9.72 9.60 -44.49
N GLU A 36 8.47 9.20 -44.71
CA GLU A 36 7.58 8.82 -43.60
C GLU A 36 8.25 7.72 -42.78
N ALA A 37 8.28 7.90 -41.46
CA ALA A 37 8.75 6.85 -40.57
C ALA A 37 7.84 5.62 -40.76
N PRO A 38 8.40 4.40 -40.81
CA PRO A 38 7.55 3.20 -40.77
C PRO A 38 6.67 3.26 -39.53
N PRO A 39 5.42 2.75 -39.60
CA PRO A 39 4.53 2.74 -38.44
C PRO A 39 5.26 2.06 -37.29
N ALA A 40 5.27 2.71 -36.11
CA ALA A 40 5.98 2.19 -34.95
C ALA A 40 5.45 0.78 -34.65
N GLU A 41 6.30 -0.24 -34.81
CA GLU A 41 6.00 -1.59 -34.36
C GLU A 41 5.65 -1.49 -32.87
N ALA A 42 4.38 -1.77 -32.54
CA ALA A 42 3.94 -1.85 -31.17
C ALA A 42 4.76 -2.94 -30.50
N ALA A 43 5.74 -2.52 -29.69
CA ALA A 43 6.80 -3.39 -29.17
C ALA A 43 6.18 -4.64 -28.57
N ALA A 44 6.34 -5.77 -29.27
CA ALA A 44 5.62 -6.98 -28.95
C ALA A 44 6.12 -7.48 -27.59
N VAL A 45 5.33 -7.22 -26.54
CA VAL A 45 5.65 -7.62 -25.17
C VAL A 45 5.86 -9.13 -25.18
N SER A 46 7.13 -9.53 -25.13
CA SER A 46 7.52 -10.93 -25.30
C SER A 46 6.91 -11.70 -24.15
N LYS A 47 5.92 -12.55 -24.46
CA LYS A 47 5.27 -13.39 -23.46
C LYS A 47 6.37 -14.12 -22.69
N PRO A 48 6.48 -13.94 -21.36
CA PRO A 48 7.55 -14.56 -20.59
C PRO A 48 7.51 -16.08 -20.81
N SER A 49 8.67 -16.72 -20.84
CA SER A 49 8.72 -18.17 -21.03
C SER A 49 7.89 -18.88 -19.96
N PRO A 50 7.37 -20.11 -20.20
CA PRO A 50 6.59 -20.83 -19.19
C PRO A 50 7.32 -20.99 -17.84
N VAL A 51 8.65 -20.96 -17.83
CA VAL A 51 9.49 -20.99 -16.63
C VAL A 51 9.49 -19.63 -15.91
N GLU A 52 9.63 -18.52 -16.63
CA GLU A 52 9.56 -17.16 -16.06
C GLU A 52 8.14 -16.83 -15.58
N ALA A 53 7.11 -17.19 -16.34
CA ALA A 53 5.71 -17.00 -15.98
C ALA A 53 5.27 -17.80 -14.73
N ALA A 54 5.94 -18.93 -14.46
CA ALA A 54 5.76 -19.75 -13.26
C ALA A 54 6.58 -19.29 -12.04
N ILE A 55 7.53 -18.37 -12.24
CA ILE A 55 8.44 -17.85 -11.21
C ILE A 55 8.15 -16.37 -10.89
N ASN A 56 7.51 -15.63 -11.79
CA ASN A 56 7.03 -14.27 -11.53
C ASN A 56 5.84 -14.31 -10.55
N TRP A 57 6.02 -13.70 -9.38
CA TRP A 57 5.02 -13.58 -8.33
C TRP A 57 4.26 -12.25 -8.34
N ALA A 58 4.26 -11.49 -9.44
CA ALA A 58 3.39 -10.34 -9.62
C ALA A 58 2.02 -10.74 -10.21
N TYR A 59 0.95 -10.15 -9.66
CA TYR A 59 -0.33 -9.97 -10.33
C TYR A 59 -0.35 -8.58 -10.97
N LEU A 60 -0.66 -8.49 -12.27
CA LEU A 60 -0.86 -7.20 -12.94
C LEU A 60 -2.32 -6.77 -12.80
N ASN A 61 -2.59 -5.56 -12.30
CA ASN A 61 -3.94 -4.99 -12.39
C ASN A 61 -4.25 -4.51 -13.83
N LEU A 62 -5.46 -4.01 -14.08
CA LEU A 62 -5.83 -3.48 -15.41
C LEU A 62 -5.11 -2.16 -15.79
N GLY A 63 -4.53 -1.45 -14.82
CA GLY A 63 -3.70 -0.27 -15.05
C GLY A 63 -2.24 -0.60 -15.44
N GLY A 64 -1.82 -1.85 -15.27
CA GLY A 64 -0.43 -2.30 -15.51
C GLY A 64 0.47 -2.21 -14.28
N GLU A 65 -0.07 -1.95 -13.09
CA GLU A 65 0.70 -1.95 -11.84
C GLU A 65 0.92 -3.38 -11.33
N GLU A 66 2.12 -3.63 -10.78
CA GLU A 66 2.52 -4.94 -10.26
C GLU A 66 2.18 -5.08 -8.77
N TRP A 67 1.40 -6.10 -8.44
CA TRP A 67 1.02 -6.45 -7.08
C TRP A 67 1.66 -7.77 -6.67
N ASP A 68 2.54 -7.71 -5.66
CA ASP A 68 3.16 -8.90 -5.08
C ASP A 68 2.10 -9.92 -4.65
N CYS A 69 2.27 -11.18 -5.01
CA CYS A 69 1.37 -12.28 -4.65
C CYS A 69 2.11 -13.56 -4.22
N GLN A 70 3.37 -13.41 -3.84
CA GLN A 70 4.24 -14.52 -3.46
C GLN A 70 3.69 -15.27 -2.23
N PRO A 71 3.66 -16.62 -2.23
CA PRO A 71 3.17 -17.41 -1.08
C PRO A 71 3.85 -17.08 0.26
N ALA A 72 5.10 -16.64 0.23
CA ALA A 72 5.84 -16.22 1.42
C ALA A 72 5.21 -15.01 2.13
N CYS A 73 4.73 -14.00 1.40
CA CYS A 73 4.04 -12.84 1.99
C CYS A 73 2.80 -13.30 2.74
N ILE A 74 1.92 -14.05 2.05
CA ILE A 74 0.66 -14.57 2.58
C ILE A 74 0.86 -15.35 3.89
N ILE A 75 1.88 -16.20 3.94
CA ILE A 75 2.20 -17.01 5.13
C ILE A 75 2.72 -16.12 6.28
N THR A 76 3.66 -15.22 6.00
CA THR A 76 4.26 -14.35 7.03
C THR A 76 3.27 -13.33 7.58
N ASP A 77 2.37 -12.80 6.75
CA ASP A 77 1.24 -11.95 7.16
C ASP A 77 0.29 -12.66 8.12
N TYR A 78 -0.22 -13.84 7.75
CA TYR A 78 -1.17 -14.53 8.61
C TYR A 78 -0.54 -15.02 9.92
N ILE A 79 0.77 -15.32 9.92
CA ILE A 79 1.53 -15.58 11.16
C ILE A 79 1.60 -14.31 12.02
N LEU A 80 2.00 -13.17 11.46
CA LEU A 80 2.08 -11.88 12.16
C LEU A 80 0.72 -11.44 12.71
N ALA A 81 -0.34 -11.55 11.90
CA ALA A 81 -1.71 -11.27 12.32
C ALA A 81 -2.12 -12.14 13.51
N THR A 82 -1.94 -13.46 13.40
CA THR A 82 -2.27 -14.43 14.46
C THR A 82 -1.48 -14.13 15.74
N GLN A 83 -0.18 -13.85 15.62
CA GLN A 83 0.68 -13.45 16.74
C GLN A 83 0.12 -12.22 17.45
N CYS A 84 -0.18 -11.14 16.72
CA CYS A 84 -0.72 -9.92 17.29
C CYS A 84 -2.08 -10.12 17.97
N PHE A 85 -3.00 -10.90 17.38
CA PHE A 85 -4.30 -11.18 18.01
C PHE A 85 -4.20 -12.10 19.24
N VAL A 86 -3.26 -13.06 19.24
CA VAL A 86 -2.93 -13.86 20.44
C VAL A 86 -2.36 -12.96 21.55
N PHE A 87 -1.51 -11.98 21.20
CA PHE A 87 -0.97 -11.03 22.16
C PHE A 87 -2.05 -10.09 22.73
N ILE A 88 -3.02 -9.66 21.91
CA ILE A 88 -4.21 -8.93 22.42
C ILE A 88 -4.99 -9.79 23.39
N ALA A 89 -5.34 -11.03 23.02
CA ALA A 89 -6.10 -11.93 23.89
C ALA A 89 -5.38 -12.17 25.23
N TYR A 90 -4.05 -12.29 25.20
CA TYR A 90 -3.21 -12.40 26.38
C TYR A 90 -3.24 -11.12 27.25
N LEU A 91 -3.01 -9.94 26.67
CA LEU A 91 -3.09 -8.67 27.40
C LEU A 91 -4.49 -8.42 27.98
N THR A 92 -5.55 -8.82 27.26
CA THR A 92 -6.94 -8.75 27.73
C THR A 92 -7.22 -9.75 28.85
N PHE A 93 -6.59 -10.94 28.86
CA PHE A 93 -6.66 -11.87 29.99
C PHE A 93 -5.93 -11.33 31.23
N MET A 94 -4.80 -10.63 31.03
CA MET A 94 -4.04 -9.95 32.10
C MET A 94 -4.71 -8.64 32.59
N THR A 95 -6.00 -8.40 32.29
CA THR A 95 -6.71 -7.13 32.58
C THR A 95 -6.64 -6.68 34.03
N SER A 96 -6.55 -7.60 34.99
CA SER A 96 -6.44 -7.29 36.43
C SER A 96 -5.14 -6.59 36.84
N TYR A 97 -4.17 -6.44 35.93
CA TYR A 97 -2.84 -5.86 36.19
C TYR A 97 -2.49 -4.67 35.27
N LEU A 98 -3.44 -4.15 34.49
CA LEU A 98 -3.14 -3.14 33.48
C LEU A 98 -2.97 -1.73 34.08
N ASN A 99 -1.74 -1.21 33.96
CA ASN A 99 -1.42 0.22 34.09
C ASN A 99 -2.17 1.03 33.01
N GLU A 100 -2.46 2.32 33.23
CA GLU A 100 -3.20 3.20 32.31
C GLU A 100 -2.63 3.18 30.88
N GLN A 101 -1.30 3.13 30.73
CA GLN A 101 -0.60 3.07 29.44
C GLN A 101 -0.88 1.79 28.61
N SER A 102 -1.50 0.76 29.19
CA SER A 102 -1.66 -0.57 28.56
C SER A 102 -2.50 -0.54 27.28
N HIS A 103 -3.41 0.42 27.15
CA HIS A 103 -4.27 0.55 25.97
C HIS A 103 -3.45 0.83 24.69
N TRP A 104 -2.29 1.48 24.78
CA TRP A 104 -1.41 1.70 23.62
C TRP A 104 -0.81 0.39 23.08
N TYR A 105 -0.52 -0.59 23.93
CA TYR A 105 -0.06 -1.92 23.48
C TYR A 105 -1.18 -2.67 22.77
N VAL A 106 -2.40 -2.65 23.33
CA VAL A 106 -3.58 -3.28 22.70
C VAL A 106 -3.88 -2.63 21.35
N LEU A 107 -3.84 -1.30 21.24
CA LEU A 107 -4.07 -0.59 19.99
C LEU A 107 -2.94 -0.80 18.97
N TYR A 108 -1.68 -0.86 19.41
CA TYR A 108 -0.52 -1.20 18.57
C TYR A 108 -0.65 -2.61 17.97
N PHE A 109 -0.98 -3.62 18.78
CA PHE A 109 -1.17 -4.98 18.28
C PHE A 109 -2.45 -5.11 17.44
N PHE A 110 -3.51 -4.38 17.75
CA PHE A 110 -4.72 -4.35 16.92
C PHE A 110 -4.44 -3.76 15.55
N ALA A 111 -3.74 -2.63 15.49
CA ALA A 111 -3.34 -1.99 14.25
C ALA A 111 -2.39 -2.89 13.44
N MET A 112 -1.30 -3.38 14.04
CA MET A 112 -0.34 -4.25 13.36
C MET A 112 -0.97 -5.57 12.89
N GLY A 113 -1.78 -6.22 13.73
CA GLY A 113 -2.47 -7.46 13.40
C GLY A 113 -3.50 -7.28 12.29
N THR A 114 -4.19 -6.14 12.25
CA THR A 114 -5.14 -5.82 11.17
C THR A 114 -4.42 -5.46 9.87
N THR A 115 -3.31 -4.71 9.92
CA THR A 115 -2.42 -4.49 8.77
C THR A 115 -2.03 -5.83 8.14
N ALA A 116 -1.48 -6.75 8.94
CA ALA A 116 -1.02 -8.04 8.45
C ALA A 116 -2.18 -8.94 7.96
N LEU A 117 -3.33 -8.94 8.64
CA LEU A 117 -4.50 -9.70 8.21
C LEU A 117 -5.00 -9.26 6.82
N VAL A 118 -5.04 -7.93 6.59
CA VAL A 118 -5.49 -7.36 5.31
C VAL A 118 -4.40 -7.48 4.23
N GLY A 119 -3.11 -7.36 4.57
CA GLY A 119 -1.98 -7.63 3.67
C GLY A 119 -1.97 -9.08 3.18
N GLY A 120 -2.10 -10.04 4.10
CA GLY A 120 -2.20 -11.46 3.77
C GLY A 120 -3.42 -11.77 2.90
N PHE A 121 -4.57 -11.13 3.17
CA PHE A 121 -5.75 -11.21 2.30
C PHE A 121 -5.49 -10.62 0.90
N LEU A 122 -4.89 -9.43 0.80
CA LEU A 122 -4.53 -8.78 -0.46
C LEU A 122 -3.64 -9.68 -1.33
N HIS A 123 -2.49 -10.11 -0.78
CA HIS A 123 -1.56 -10.98 -1.49
C HIS A 123 -2.21 -12.31 -1.90
N HIS A 124 -3.13 -12.84 -1.09
CA HIS A 124 -3.85 -14.08 -1.40
C HIS A 124 -4.95 -13.89 -2.46
N VAL A 125 -5.64 -12.74 -2.48
CA VAL A 125 -6.53 -12.33 -3.59
C VAL A 125 -5.73 -12.24 -4.89
N ALA A 126 -4.61 -11.51 -4.89
CA ALA A 126 -3.72 -11.37 -6.04
C ALA A 126 -3.20 -12.73 -6.55
N PHE A 127 -2.80 -13.63 -5.64
CA PHE A 127 -2.28 -14.97 -5.96
C PHE A 127 -3.33 -15.87 -6.61
N LYS A 128 -4.58 -15.79 -6.14
CA LYS A 128 -5.70 -16.49 -6.78
C LYS A 128 -6.01 -15.86 -8.12
N ALA A 129 -6.09 -14.54 -8.20
CA ALA A 129 -6.44 -13.79 -9.41
C ALA A 129 -5.48 -14.07 -10.57
N LYS A 130 -4.16 -13.99 -10.34
CA LYS A 130 -3.14 -14.30 -11.34
C LYS A 130 -3.43 -15.65 -12.02
N LYS A 131 -3.66 -16.69 -11.21
CA LYS A 131 -3.92 -18.06 -11.67
C LYS A 131 -5.21 -18.28 -12.46
N VAL A 132 -6.15 -17.32 -12.48
CA VAL A 132 -7.40 -17.44 -13.26
C VAL A 132 -7.56 -16.39 -14.36
N PHE A 133 -6.82 -15.28 -14.31
CA PHE A 133 -6.88 -14.19 -15.31
C PHE A 133 -5.69 -14.15 -16.28
N ASP A 134 -4.66 -15.00 -16.11
CA ASP A 134 -3.48 -15.11 -16.99
C ASP A 134 -3.78 -15.53 -18.46
N ALA A 135 -5.03 -15.83 -18.83
CA ALA A 135 -5.37 -16.41 -20.15
C ALA A 135 -6.63 -15.87 -20.87
N GLU A 136 -7.70 -15.49 -20.16
CA GLU A 136 -9.01 -15.24 -20.78
C GLU A 136 -9.84 -14.16 -20.07
N ALA A 137 -10.67 -13.44 -20.84
CA ALA A 137 -11.69 -12.53 -20.33
C ALA A 137 -12.90 -13.26 -19.72
N GLY A 138 -13.71 -12.54 -18.95
CA GLY A 138 -14.95 -13.03 -18.32
C GLY A 138 -14.86 -13.09 -16.79
N ALA A 139 -15.93 -13.57 -16.15
CA ALA A 139 -15.94 -13.81 -14.70
C ALA A 139 -15.22 -15.13 -14.38
N LYS A 140 -14.32 -15.11 -13.40
CA LYS A 140 -13.53 -16.27 -12.97
C LYS A 140 -13.69 -16.50 -11.46
N ARG A 141 -13.41 -17.72 -10.99
CA ARG A 141 -13.74 -18.14 -9.62
C ARG A 141 -12.58 -17.89 -8.64
N VAL A 142 -12.73 -16.89 -7.76
CA VAL A 142 -11.78 -16.51 -6.71
C VAL A 142 -12.43 -16.74 -5.35
N PHE A 143 -11.75 -17.45 -4.44
CA PHE A 143 -12.30 -17.90 -3.14
C PHE A 143 -13.69 -18.56 -3.20
N GLY A 144 -14.00 -19.22 -4.32
CA GLY A 144 -15.29 -19.89 -4.53
C GLY A 144 -16.40 -18.99 -5.10
N VAL A 145 -16.20 -17.68 -5.14
CA VAL A 145 -17.10 -16.67 -5.71
C VAL A 145 -16.69 -16.34 -7.14
N TYR A 146 -17.65 -16.03 -8.02
CA TYR A 146 -17.35 -15.55 -9.38
C TYR A 146 -17.15 -14.03 -9.35
N VAL A 147 -15.98 -13.57 -9.76
CA VAL A 147 -15.59 -12.16 -9.79
C VAL A 147 -15.01 -11.78 -11.16
N THR A 148 -15.01 -10.49 -11.48
CA THR A 148 -14.33 -9.96 -12.68
C THR A 148 -12.99 -9.34 -12.30
N ARG A 149 -12.09 -9.13 -13.27
CA ARG A 149 -10.79 -8.50 -13.02
C ARG A 149 -10.91 -7.08 -12.41
N PRO A 150 -11.80 -6.18 -12.87
CA PRO A 150 -12.06 -4.91 -12.18
C PRO A 150 -12.51 -5.07 -10.72
N THR A 151 -13.28 -6.13 -10.41
CA THR A 151 -13.69 -6.44 -9.03
C THR A 151 -12.51 -6.84 -8.16
N VAL A 152 -11.57 -7.63 -8.70
CA VAL A 152 -10.32 -8.00 -8.00
C VAL A 152 -9.46 -6.77 -7.75
N ASP A 153 -9.23 -5.96 -8.78
CA ASP A 153 -8.41 -4.75 -8.69
C ASP A 153 -8.97 -3.81 -7.61
N THR A 154 -10.29 -3.58 -7.62
CA THR A 154 -10.99 -2.80 -6.58
C THR A 154 -10.81 -3.38 -5.16
N ILE A 155 -10.83 -4.71 -5.00
CA ILE A 155 -10.62 -5.36 -3.69
C ILE A 155 -9.17 -5.17 -3.22
N ILE A 156 -8.19 -5.26 -4.13
CA ILE A 156 -6.78 -5.03 -3.84
C ILE A 156 -6.55 -3.57 -3.42
N ASP A 157 -7.08 -2.61 -4.16
CA ASP A 157 -6.94 -1.17 -3.88
C ASP A 157 -7.48 -0.79 -2.49
N TRP A 158 -8.69 -1.27 -2.14
CA TRP A 158 -9.27 -1.02 -0.82
C TRP A 158 -8.52 -1.75 0.30
N SER A 159 -8.01 -2.96 0.04
CA SER A 159 -7.17 -3.68 1.00
C SER A 159 -5.86 -2.92 1.26
N TRP A 160 -5.23 -2.36 0.22
CA TRP A 160 -4.01 -1.57 0.35
C TRP A 160 -4.24 -0.26 1.12
N ARG A 161 -5.35 0.45 0.84
CA ARG A 161 -5.76 1.64 1.60
C ARG A 161 -5.91 1.33 3.10
N LEU A 162 -6.52 0.20 3.45
CA LEU A 162 -6.62 -0.26 4.85
C LEU A 162 -5.25 -0.61 5.45
N VAL A 163 -4.37 -1.32 4.73
CA VAL A 163 -2.99 -1.61 5.15
C VAL A 163 -2.20 -0.32 5.45
N LEU A 164 -2.32 0.70 4.62
CA LEU A 164 -1.72 2.02 4.83
C LEU A 164 -2.29 2.74 6.06
N GLY A 165 -3.61 2.70 6.25
CA GLY A 165 -4.29 3.28 7.41
C GLY A 165 -3.90 2.62 8.74
N PHE A 166 -3.91 1.28 8.80
CA PHE A 166 -3.53 0.56 10.02
C PHE A 166 -2.01 0.61 10.28
N THR A 167 -1.15 0.65 9.25
CA THR A 167 0.29 0.95 9.43
C THR A 167 0.48 2.33 10.06
N THR A 168 -0.25 3.33 9.57
CA THR A 168 -0.24 4.69 10.11
C THR A 168 -0.66 4.72 11.58
N LEU A 169 -1.76 4.04 11.93
CA LEU A 169 -2.20 3.89 13.33
C LEU A 169 -1.16 3.18 14.20
N THR A 170 -0.50 2.13 13.69
CA THR A 170 0.57 1.40 14.40
C THR A 170 1.80 2.27 14.67
N ASN A 171 2.02 3.32 13.88
CA ASN A 171 3.11 4.28 14.09
C ASN A 171 2.70 5.40 15.05
N PHE A 172 1.47 5.90 14.95
CA PHE A 172 0.88 6.80 15.95
C PHE A 172 0.94 6.20 17.36
N CYS A 173 0.59 4.92 17.53
CA CYS A 173 0.62 4.25 18.84
C CYS A 173 2.00 4.29 19.52
N LEU A 174 3.10 4.37 18.76
CA LEU A 174 4.45 4.45 19.33
C LEU A 174 4.78 5.86 19.83
N VAL A 175 4.37 6.91 19.09
CA VAL A 175 4.51 8.29 19.56
C VAL A 175 3.63 8.51 20.80
N ALA A 176 2.40 8.02 20.76
CA ALA A 176 1.46 8.12 21.87
C ALA A 176 1.94 7.33 23.10
N PHE A 177 2.48 6.13 22.92
CA PHE A 177 3.10 5.36 23.99
C PHE A 177 4.27 6.12 24.64
N ALA A 178 5.26 6.55 23.86
CA ALA A 178 6.42 7.28 24.38
C ALA A 178 6.02 8.62 25.04
N ALA A 179 4.97 9.29 24.54
CA ALA A 179 4.43 10.50 25.13
C ALA A 179 3.77 10.24 26.49
N SER A 180 2.87 9.24 26.57
CA SER A 180 2.25 8.81 27.84
C SER A 180 3.23 8.21 28.84
N ARG A 181 4.42 7.79 28.39
CA ARG A 181 5.44 7.17 29.23
C ARG A 181 6.47 8.16 29.79
N TYR A 182 6.89 9.15 29.01
CA TYR A 182 8.06 9.99 29.33
C TYR A 182 7.77 11.49 29.41
N LEU A 183 6.52 11.94 29.25
CA LEU A 183 6.12 13.34 29.42
C LEU A 183 5.10 13.48 30.56
N SER A 184 5.02 14.66 31.16
CA SER A 184 3.93 15.03 32.06
C SER A 184 2.60 15.14 31.31
N ASP A 185 1.48 14.88 32.00
CA ASP A 185 0.13 14.69 31.44
C ASP A 185 -0.23 15.70 30.34
N GLY A 186 -0.11 17.01 30.62
CA GLY A 186 -0.43 18.06 29.64
C GLY A 186 0.52 18.13 28.44
N SER A 187 1.80 17.77 28.62
CA SER A 187 2.76 17.65 27.51
C SER A 187 2.53 16.36 26.72
N SER A 188 2.11 15.28 27.39
CA SER A 188 1.71 14.01 26.78
C SER A 188 0.47 14.20 25.91
N GLU A 189 -0.62 14.75 26.47
CA GLU A 189 -1.86 15.03 25.74
C GLU A 189 -1.59 15.92 24.52
N LEU A 190 -0.85 17.04 24.68
CA LEU A 190 -0.51 17.92 23.57
C LEU A 190 0.29 17.21 22.47
N THR A 191 1.25 16.36 22.85
CA THR A 191 2.04 15.55 21.90
C THR A 191 1.16 14.54 21.16
N ILE A 192 0.22 13.90 21.86
CA ILE A 192 -0.73 12.94 21.30
C ILE A 192 -1.69 13.63 20.32
N TRP A 193 -2.21 14.82 20.63
CA TRP A 193 -3.05 15.60 19.71
C TRP A 193 -2.30 16.04 18.45
N ILE A 194 -1.08 16.56 18.59
CA ILE A 194 -0.24 16.97 17.45
C ILE A 194 0.09 15.75 16.57
N ALA A 195 0.52 14.65 17.19
CA ALA A 195 0.85 13.41 16.48
C ALA A 195 -0.39 12.82 15.79
N GLY A 196 -1.54 12.76 16.47
CA GLY A 196 -2.79 12.25 15.92
C GLY A 196 -3.29 13.08 14.73
N THR A 197 -3.13 14.40 14.79
CA THR A 197 -3.44 15.31 13.67
C THR A 197 -2.50 15.05 12.48
N GLY A 198 -1.18 15.01 12.72
CA GLY A 198 -0.18 14.74 11.68
C GLY A 198 -0.35 13.37 11.03
N TYR A 199 -0.61 12.33 11.83
CA TYR A 199 -0.86 10.97 11.33
C TYR A 199 -2.21 10.84 10.62
N SER A 200 -3.24 11.60 11.01
CA SER A 200 -4.51 11.66 10.25
C SER A 200 -4.28 12.26 8.86
N ILE A 201 -3.46 13.30 8.75
CA ILE A 201 -3.06 13.86 7.44
C ILE A 201 -2.26 12.83 6.64
N VAL A 202 -1.25 12.18 7.23
CA VAL A 202 -0.47 11.11 6.55
C VAL A 202 -1.39 9.96 6.07
N ALA A 203 -2.37 9.55 6.86
CA ALA A 203 -3.36 8.55 6.46
C ALA A 203 -4.20 9.00 5.26
N ILE A 204 -4.70 10.24 5.26
CA ILE A 204 -5.46 10.81 4.13
C ILE A 204 -4.60 10.84 2.85
N PHE A 205 -3.35 11.29 2.93
CA PHE A 205 -2.42 11.30 1.79
C PHE A 205 -2.09 9.88 1.33
N ALA A 206 -1.84 8.94 2.23
CA ALA A 206 -1.60 7.54 1.89
C ALA A 206 -2.83 6.89 1.21
N PHE A 207 -4.05 7.21 1.67
CA PHE A 207 -5.28 6.79 1.00
C PHE A 207 -5.41 7.40 -0.41
N ILE A 208 -5.12 8.70 -0.60
CA ILE A 208 -5.28 9.36 -1.90
C ILE A 208 -4.26 8.82 -2.91
N TYR A 209 -2.98 8.78 -2.53
CA TYR A 209 -1.85 8.53 -3.44
C TYR A 209 -1.38 7.06 -3.47
N MET A 210 -1.85 6.20 -2.55
CA MET A 210 -1.54 4.76 -2.47
C MET A 210 -0.04 4.39 -2.48
N ASN A 211 0.86 5.34 -2.17
CA ASN A 211 2.30 5.16 -2.36
C ASN A 211 3.02 4.77 -1.06
N THR A 212 3.84 3.72 -1.12
CA THR A 212 4.63 3.15 -0.01
C THR A 212 5.58 4.18 0.66
N SER A 213 5.98 5.23 -0.06
CA SER A 213 6.81 6.32 0.49
C SER A 213 6.15 7.06 1.66
N PHE A 214 4.82 7.11 1.72
CA PHE A 214 4.10 7.69 2.86
C PHE A 214 4.22 6.81 4.13
N MET A 215 4.44 5.51 3.99
CA MET A 215 4.76 4.63 5.14
C MET A 215 6.12 4.99 5.73
N LEU A 216 7.15 5.18 4.88
CA LEU A 216 8.49 5.65 5.30
C LEU A 216 8.40 6.96 6.07
N LEU A 217 7.71 7.97 5.52
CA LEU A 217 7.48 9.24 6.22
C LEU A 217 6.74 9.05 7.54
N GLY A 218 5.74 8.15 7.57
CA GLY A 218 5.00 7.79 8.78
C GLY A 218 5.82 7.07 9.85
N PHE A 219 6.93 6.39 9.53
CA PHE A 219 7.80 5.82 10.57
C PHE A 219 8.61 6.90 11.29
N LEU A 220 9.05 7.96 10.60
CA LEU A 220 10.03 8.91 11.13
C LEU A 220 9.65 9.58 12.46
N PRO A 221 8.41 10.08 12.71
CA PRO A 221 8.06 10.67 14.01
C PRO A 221 8.21 9.68 15.16
N ALA A 222 7.70 8.45 14.99
CA ALA A 222 7.83 7.37 15.96
C ALA A 222 9.29 6.99 16.22
N MET A 223 10.11 6.87 15.18
CA MET A 223 11.52 6.48 15.32
C MET A 223 12.34 7.56 16.02
N VAL A 224 12.18 8.83 15.63
CA VAL A 224 12.96 9.95 16.20
C VAL A 224 12.51 10.26 17.62
N PHE A 225 11.21 10.49 17.84
CA PHE A 225 10.68 10.84 19.17
C PHE A 225 10.86 9.70 20.16
N GLY A 226 10.46 8.48 19.81
CA GLY A 226 10.61 7.31 20.68
C GLY A 226 12.06 7.05 21.09
N SER A 227 13.00 7.09 20.13
CA SER A 227 14.41 6.84 20.44
C SER A 227 15.02 7.93 21.33
N VAL A 228 14.68 9.20 21.07
CA VAL A 228 15.17 10.32 21.89
C VAL A 228 14.61 10.24 23.31
N MET A 229 13.30 10.05 23.48
CA MET A 229 12.69 9.97 24.81
C MET A 229 13.18 8.75 25.61
N SER A 230 13.25 7.57 24.98
CA SER A 230 13.71 6.33 25.62
C SER A 230 15.18 6.42 26.07
N VAL A 231 16.06 7.02 25.25
CA VAL A 231 17.47 7.27 25.63
C VAL A 231 17.61 8.36 26.69
N MET A 232 16.82 9.44 26.64
CA MET A 232 16.88 10.52 27.61
C MET A 232 16.34 10.14 28.99
N ALA A 233 15.30 9.31 29.05
CA ALA A 233 14.75 8.81 30.31
C ALA A 233 15.59 7.66 30.89
N TYR A 234 16.21 6.84 30.04
CA TYR A 234 17.07 5.69 30.41
C TYR A 234 16.40 4.72 31.42
N GLU A 235 15.10 4.53 31.28
CA GLU A 235 14.32 3.70 32.21
C GLU A 235 14.42 2.20 31.92
N ARG A 236 13.92 1.39 32.87
CA ARG A 236 13.60 -0.02 32.65
C ARG A 236 12.74 -0.15 31.38
N GLY A 237 13.08 -1.12 30.53
CA GLY A 237 12.45 -1.30 29.21
C GLY A 237 13.25 -0.76 28.02
N VAL A 238 14.08 0.29 28.19
CA VAL A 238 14.79 1.02 27.11
C VAL A 238 15.39 0.13 26.00
N VAL A 239 16.05 -0.98 26.35
CA VAL A 239 16.63 -1.92 25.37
C VAL A 239 15.57 -2.55 24.46
N HIS A 240 14.43 -2.97 25.02
CA HIS A 240 13.34 -3.55 24.25
C HIS A 240 12.61 -2.49 23.41
N GLU A 241 12.44 -1.26 23.92
CA GLU A 241 11.82 -0.16 23.17
C GLU A 241 12.67 0.23 21.95
N LEU A 242 13.97 0.46 22.16
CA LEU A 242 14.91 0.76 21.08
C LEU A 242 15.00 -0.40 20.06
N LEU A 243 14.86 -1.65 20.48
CA LEU A 243 14.76 -2.79 19.58
C LEU A 243 13.45 -2.80 18.78
N VAL A 244 12.29 -2.51 19.39
CA VAL A 244 11.00 -2.36 18.66
C VAL A 244 11.10 -1.29 17.58
N LEU A 245 11.67 -0.12 17.92
CA LEU A 245 11.89 0.98 16.98
C LEU A 245 12.87 0.56 15.87
N THR A 246 14.04 0.04 16.23
CA THR A 246 15.07 -0.40 15.26
C THR A 246 14.53 -1.46 14.30
N LEU A 247 13.79 -2.45 14.79
CA LEU A 247 13.19 -3.50 13.96
C LEU A 247 12.11 -2.93 13.04
N LYS A 248 11.25 -2.03 13.52
CA LYS A 248 10.26 -1.37 12.63
C LYS A 248 10.90 -0.47 11.57
N LEU A 249 11.97 0.26 11.91
CA LEU A 249 12.74 1.03 10.92
C LEU A 249 13.38 0.10 9.88
N ALA A 250 14.03 -0.98 10.31
CA ALA A 250 14.61 -1.98 9.41
C ALA A 250 13.54 -2.59 8.49
N SER A 251 12.37 -2.95 9.02
CA SER A 251 11.21 -3.40 8.22
C SER A 251 10.78 -2.36 7.18
N GLY A 252 10.62 -1.09 7.57
CA GLY A 252 10.23 -0.01 6.66
C GLY A 252 11.25 0.20 5.55
N LEU A 253 12.54 0.17 5.87
CA LEU A 253 13.62 0.24 4.88
C LEU A 253 13.65 -0.97 3.95
N ILE A 254 13.40 -2.18 4.46
CA ILE A 254 13.31 -3.40 3.65
C ILE A 254 12.20 -3.30 2.61
N GLN A 255 11.01 -2.82 3.00
CA GLN A 255 9.90 -2.56 2.05
C GLN A 255 10.27 -1.45 1.05
N GLY A 256 10.63 -0.27 1.56
CA GLY A 256 10.84 0.93 0.74
C GLY A 256 12.04 0.87 -0.21
N LEU A 257 13.00 -0.01 0.04
CA LEU A 257 14.16 -0.27 -0.83
C LEU A 257 14.08 -1.65 -1.53
N ALA A 258 12.93 -2.33 -1.44
CA ALA A 258 12.66 -3.66 -2.01
C ALA A 258 13.72 -4.75 -1.69
N VAL A 259 14.38 -4.66 -0.53
CA VAL A 259 15.51 -5.53 -0.14
C VAL A 259 15.04 -6.98 0.04
N SER A 260 15.34 -7.82 -0.96
CA SER A 260 14.77 -9.16 -1.10
C SER A 260 15.85 -10.24 -1.04
N PRO A 261 15.84 -11.16 -0.05
CA PRO A 261 16.75 -12.32 -0.02
C PRO A 261 16.64 -13.23 -1.25
N SER A 262 15.43 -13.36 -1.82
CA SER A 262 15.21 -14.00 -3.11
C SER A 262 13.88 -13.58 -3.72
N SER A 263 13.91 -12.90 -4.87
CA SER A 263 12.72 -12.54 -5.67
C SER A 263 11.91 -13.73 -6.20
N LYS A 264 12.35 -14.97 -5.93
CA LYS A 264 11.66 -16.21 -6.33
C LYS A 264 11.02 -16.97 -5.16
N HIS A 265 11.53 -16.79 -3.95
CA HIS A 265 11.19 -17.62 -2.78
C HIS A 265 10.92 -16.82 -1.51
N PHE A 266 11.61 -15.70 -1.30
CA PHE A 266 11.46 -14.86 -0.10
C PHE A 266 11.82 -13.39 -0.42
N ASN A 267 10.80 -12.59 -0.77
CA ASN A 267 10.95 -11.21 -1.19
C ASN A 267 11.00 -10.23 0.00
N HIS A 268 11.10 -8.94 -0.29
CA HIS A 268 11.13 -7.86 0.68
C HIS A 268 9.92 -7.81 1.61
N ASN A 269 8.71 -8.01 1.08
CA ASN A 269 7.49 -8.02 1.91
C ASN A 269 7.53 -9.20 2.90
N ALA A 270 7.80 -10.42 2.45
CA ALA A 270 7.94 -11.57 3.35
C ALA A 270 9.06 -11.40 4.41
N LEU A 271 10.19 -10.78 4.05
CA LEU A 271 11.26 -10.45 4.99
C LEU A 271 10.81 -9.40 6.02
N SER A 272 10.19 -8.31 5.55
CA SER A 272 9.67 -7.25 6.40
C SER A 272 8.68 -7.81 7.43
N HIS A 273 7.77 -8.70 7.03
CA HIS A 273 6.76 -9.26 7.92
C HIS A 273 7.40 -10.13 9.03
N VAL A 274 8.50 -10.82 8.76
CA VAL A 274 9.31 -11.51 9.79
C VAL A 274 10.01 -10.51 10.74
N VAL A 275 10.51 -9.38 10.23
CA VAL A 275 11.10 -8.33 11.08
C VAL A 275 10.02 -7.64 11.96
N LEU A 276 8.80 -7.46 11.44
CA LEU A 276 7.65 -6.99 12.23
C LEU A 276 7.19 -8.03 13.26
N SER A 277 7.26 -9.33 12.95
CA SER A 277 7.00 -10.42 13.90
C SER A 277 7.99 -10.41 15.07
N ALA A 278 9.27 -10.16 14.79
CA ALA A 278 10.28 -9.91 15.82
C ALA A 278 9.94 -8.65 16.64
N ALA A 279 9.61 -7.53 16.00
CA ALA A 279 9.23 -6.29 16.69
C ALA A 279 7.98 -6.47 17.58
N ALA A 280 6.99 -7.23 17.13
CA ALA A 280 5.80 -7.55 17.92
C ALA A 280 6.14 -8.39 19.16
N ALA A 281 7.03 -9.39 19.02
CA ALA A 281 7.51 -10.18 20.16
C ALA A 281 8.31 -9.32 21.16
N THR A 282 9.20 -8.44 20.66
CA THR A 282 9.94 -7.50 21.50
C THR A 282 9.01 -6.50 22.21
N MET A 283 7.91 -6.09 21.58
CA MET A 283 6.92 -5.20 22.21
C MET A 283 6.15 -5.89 23.34
N LEU A 284 5.86 -7.18 23.22
CA LEU A 284 5.27 -7.95 24.33
C LEU A 284 6.28 -8.17 25.47
N MET A 285 7.56 -8.38 25.14
CA MET A 285 8.63 -8.38 26.15
C MET A 285 8.73 -7.01 26.84
N HIS A 286 8.67 -5.91 26.09
CA HIS A 286 8.71 -4.55 26.64
C HIS A 286 7.60 -4.33 27.68
N PHE A 287 6.36 -4.75 27.37
CA PHE A 287 5.24 -4.74 28.32
C PHE A 287 5.63 -5.41 29.64
N HIS A 288 6.13 -6.66 29.62
CA HIS A 288 6.53 -7.39 30.83
C HIS A 288 7.76 -6.86 31.58
N PHE A 289 8.52 -5.93 31.01
CA PHE A 289 9.62 -5.26 31.71
C PHE A 289 9.20 -3.90 32.30
N VAL A 290 8.02 -3.37 31.96
CA VAL A 290 7.59 -2.00 32.27
C VAL A 290 6.23 -1.92 32.99
N VAL A 291 5.38 -2.94 32.83
CA VAL A 291 4.08 -3.12 33.50
C VAL A 291 4.15 -4.37 34.39
#